data_AF-A0A1R1BJL9-F1
#
_entry.id   AF-A0A1R1BJL9-F1
#
_cell.length_a   1.000
_cell.length_b   1.000
_cell.length_c   1.000
_cell.angle_alpha   90.00
_cell.angle_beta   90.00
_cell.angle_gamma   90.00
#
_symmetry.space_group_name_H-M   'P 1'
#
loop_
_entity.id
_entity.type
_entity.pdbx_description
1 polymer ?
#
loop_
_entity_poly.entity_id
_entity_poly.type
_entity_poly.pdbx_seq_one_letter_code
_entity_poly.pdbx_strand_id
1 'polypeptide(L)'
;MQRYSIADAPTIVFESPNPAEIYCYSPGIARLHNGRLIATLDLGGKGVTKMEGPKGIRYGEPTMGKAFIRNESTEEWEHVLDFPFMHARPFTAGRATYILGLTGDLTIVRSDDDGMTWSSPVTLTEGEQWTQAPCNVHYAGNYVYLVMNKRPYHDVTSFPPFCVEAPVLMRGHVNADLTLRENWIFASELVFRDIVSIDELDYFGIPFYQTHEGESVEAAPGRKCVPIGWLETNIVQFQDPNHYWYDPSGRTFHLWSRAHTGGTGYAAIAKVVEHEDGRMTTMLETVPSGKNILYVPCPGGQMKFHIVYDDLSSLFWLLSTQATDSMTRAELLPKDRYGLPNNERQRLQLHFSKNCIDWCFAGIVDMVSEVKQSRHYASMMIDGEDLHVLSRSGDKHAKHAHDGNLITFHTVRNFRELIY
;
A
#
# COMPACT_ATOMS: atom_id res chain seq x y z
N MET A 1 22.17 -7.31 22.07
CA MET A 1 21.87 -8.06 20.82
C MET A 1 22.13 -7.08 19.68
N GLN A 2 23.17 -7.33 18.88
CA GLN A 2 23.60 -6.45 17.78
C GLN A 2 22.42 -6.13 16.86
N ARG A 3 22.28 -4.88 16.44
CA ARG A 3 21.25 -4.47 15.47
C ARG A 3 21.52 -5.18 14.15
N TYR A 4 20.68 -6.16 13.80
CA TYR A 4 20.63 -6.81 12.48
C TYR A 4 19.82 -5.98 11.46
N SER A 5 19.66 -4.67 11.69
CA SER A 5 18.93 -3.79 10.80
C SER A 5 19.89 -3.23 9.75
N ILE A 6 19.44 -3.21 8.49
CA ILE A 6 20.14 -2.53 7.38
C ILE A 6 19.84 -1.02 7.34
N ALA A 7 18.94 -0.54 8.20
CA ALA A 7 18.58 0.87 8.28
C ALA A 7 19.21 1.56 9.49
N ASP A 8 19.33 2.88 9.38
CA ASP A 8 19.65 3.75 10.50
C ASP A 8 18.60 3.63 11.63
N ALA A 9 18.93 4.15 12.81
CA ALA A 9 17.96 4.24 13.89
C ALA A 9 16.74 5.07 13.43
N PRO A 10 15.49 4.59 13.64
CA PRO A 10 14.33 5.33 13.17
C PRO A 10 14.13 6.64 13.92
N THR A 11 13.68 7.66 13.19
CA THR A 11 13.11 8.87 13.79
C THR A 11 11.59 8.78 13.81
N ILE A 12 10.95 9.54 14.70
CA ILE A 12 9.49 9.57 14.82
C ILE A 12 8.98 10.75 14.01
N VAL A 13 8.11 10.47 13.03
CA VAL A 13 7.39 11.52 12.28
C VAL A 13 6.19 12.01 13.09
N PHE A 14 5.49 11.07 13.73
CA PHE A 14 4.32 11.37 14.53
C PHE A 14 4.14 10.33 15.64
N GLU A 15 3.81 10.82 16.83
CA GLU A 15 3.38 10.02 17.98
C GLU A 15 1.98 10.43 18.39
N SER A 16 1.11 9.43 18.56
CA SER A 16 -0.27 9.67 19.00
C SER A 16 -0.29 10.30 20.38
N PRO A 17 -1.03 11.41 20.58
CA PRO A 17 -1.17 12.04 21.89
C PRO A 17 -2.01 11.20 22.86
N ASN A 18 -2.77 10.21 22.36
CA ASN A 18 -3.53 9.28 23.17
C ASN A 18 -3.58 7.90 22.49
N PRO A 19 -2.56 7.04 22.69
CA PRO A 19 -2.45 5.73 22.05
C PRO A 19 -3.64 4.77 22.30
N ALA A 20 -4.45 5.01 23.33
CA ALA A 20 -5.61 4.17 23.64
C ALA A 20 -6.83 4.49 22.74
N GLU A 21 -7.00 5.74 22.33
CA GLU A 21 -8.18 6.20 21.56
C GLU A 21 -7.85 6.75 20.17
N ILE A 22 -6.58 7.07 19.88
CA ILE A 22 -6.12 7.67 18.62
C ILE A 22 -4.99 6.78 18.08
N TYR A 23 -5.21 6.25 16.88
CA TYR A 23 -4.31 5.31 16.22
C TYR A 23 -3.73 5.94 14.96
N CYS A 24 -2.49 5.58 14.62
CA CYS A 24 -1.79 6.08 13.45
C CYS A 24 -1.82 5.05 12.31
N TYR A 25 -2.20 5.50 11.12
CA TYR A 25 -2.50 4.64 9.98
C TYR A 25 -1.84 5.13 8.69
N SER A 26 -1.70 4.15 7.79
CA SER A 26 -1.39 4.23 6.35
C SER A 26 -0.45 5.36 5.92
N PRO A 27 0.85 5.29 6.28
CA PRO A 27 1.80 6.31 5.89
C PRO A 27 2.09 6.31 4.38
N GLY A 28 2.19 7.50 3.78
CA GLY A 28 2.66 7.73 2.42
C GLY A 28 3.88 8.65 2.41
N ILE A 29 4.79 8.47 1.47
CA ILE A 29 6.00 9.31 1.33
C ILE A 29 6.22 9.65 -0.13
N ALA A 30 6.67 10.88 -0.39
CA ALA A 30 7.15 11.31 -1.70
C ALA A 30 8.29 12.31 -1.56
N ARG A 31 9.12 12.37 -2.60
CA ARG A 31 10.10 13.44 -2.80
C ARG A 31 9.47 14.50 -3.71
N LEU A 32 9.53 15.75 -3.30
CA LEU A 32 8.99 16.89 -4.02
C LEU A 32 9.95 17.36 -5.12
N HIS A 33 9.47 18.22 -6.02
CA HIS A 33 10.26 18.71 -7.15
C HIS A 33 11.55 19.43 -6.70
N ASN A 34 11.50 20.15 -5.58
CA ASN A 34 12.65 20.85 -5.01
C ASN A 34 13.60 19.95 -4.19
N GLY A 35 13.32 18.64 -4.07
CA GLY A 35 14.13 17.68 -3.32
C GLY A 35 13.64 17.40 -1.89
N ARG A 36 12.75 18.22 -1.34
CA ARG A 36 12.16 18.05 -0.01
C ARG A 36 11.36 16.75 0.10
N LEU A 37 11.26 16.21 1.30
CA LEU A 37 10.41 15.04 1.57
C LEU A 37 9.08 15.46 2.18
N ILE A 38 8.01 14.84 1.72
CA ILE A 38 6.68 14.92 2.32
C ILE A 38 6.24 13.56 2.83
N ALA A 39 5.66 13.54 4.03
CA ALA A 39 5.02 12.38 4.63
C ALA A 39 3.53 12.67 4.81
N THR A 40 2.70 11.65 4.60
CA THR A 40 1.29 11.65 4.97
C THR A 40 1.01 10.52 5.95
N LEU A 41 -0.01 10.68 6.77
CA LEU A 41 -0.59 9.64 7.60
C LEU A 41 -2.07 9.94 7.81
N ASP A 42 -2.83 8.97 8.31
CA ASP A 42 -4.17 9.22 8.83
C ASP A 42 -4.33 8.76 10.27
N LEU A 43 -5.23 9.43 10.97
CA LEU A 43 -5.62 9.14 12.33
C LEU A 43 -7.02 8.54 12.33
N GLY A 44 -7.21 7.52 13.16
CA GLY A 44 -8.53 6.95 13.42
C GLY A 44 -8.69 6.57 14.89
N GLY A 45 -9.86 6.01 15.22
CA GLY A 45 -10.25 5.72 16.59
C GLY A 45 -11.14 6.82 17.19
N LYS A 46 -11.86 6.46 18.25
CA LYS A 46 -12.91 7.30 18.84
C LYS A 46 -12.39 8.66 19.34
N GLY A 47 -11.11 8.72 19.72
CA GLY A 47 -10.47 9.94 20.20
C GLY A 47 -10.36 11.03 19.12
N VAL A 48 -10.37 10.66 17.84
CA VAL A 48 -10.30 11.61 16.72
C VAL A 48 -11.50 12.57 16.69
N THR A 49 -12.67 12.15 17.19
CA THR A 49 -13.85 13.05 17.31
C THR A 49 -13.53 14.33 18.10
N LYS A 50 -12.65 14.24 19.10
CA LYS A 50 -12.32 15.32 20.03
C LYS A 50 -11.15 16.20 19.53
N MET A 51 -10.46 15.79 18.47
CA MET A 51 -9.32 16.55 17.92
C MET A 51 -9.83 17.79 17.18
N GLU A 52 -9.03 18.85 17.13
CA GLU A 52 -9.29 20.00 16.25
C GLU A 52 -8.92 19.68 14.80
N GLY A 53 -9.47 20.40 13.83
CA GLY A 53 -9.18 20.22 12.40
C GLY A 53 -10.27 19.45 11.61
N PRO A 54 -10.14 19.42 10.28
CA PRO A 54 -11.10 18.79 9.38
C PRO A 54 -11.17 17.27 9.59
N LYS A 55 -12.37 16.69 9.50
CA LYS A 55 -12.61 15.27 9.70
C LYS A 55 -13.42 14.70 8.56
N GLY A 56 -12.99 13.55 8.09
CA GLY A 56 -13.78 12.67 7.23
C GLY A 56 -14.53 11.63 8.03
N ILE A 57 -15.48 10.96 7.38
CA ILE A 57 -16.17 9.80 7.94
C ILE A 57 -15.91 8.59 7.06
N ARG A 58 -15.45 7.50 7.67
CA ARG A 58 -15.28 6.22 6.99
C ARG A 58 -15.81 5.10 7.85
N TYR A 59 -16.70 4.27 7.29
CA TYR A 59 -17.37 3.18 8.02
C TYR A 59 -18.06 3.65 9.31
N GLY A 60 -18.60 4.87 9.30
CA GLY A 60 -19.25 5.48 10.47
C GLY A 60 -18.29 6.04 11.53
N GLU A 61 -16.98 5.92 11.34
CA GLU A 61 -15.96 6.39 12.27
C GLU A 61 -15.24 7.63 11.71
N PRO A 62 -14.86 8.60 12.57
CA PRO A 62 -14.09 9.77 12.15
C PRO A 62 -12.67 9.39 11.76
N THR A 63 -12.15 10.09 10.76
CA THR A 63 -10.73 10.03 10.38
C THR A 63 -10.20 11.42 10.05
N MET A 64 -8.89 11.59 10.21
CA MET A 64 -8.20 12.84 9.90
C MET A 64 -6.85 12.51 9.28
N GLY A 65 -6.64 12.96 8.06
CA GLY A 65 -5.35 12.90 7.41
C GLY A 65 -4.45 14.05 7.84
N LYS A 66 -3.15 13.80 7.87
CA LYS A 66 -2.10 14.77 8.20
C LYS A 66 -0.97 14.71 7.19
N ALA A 67 -0.35 15.85 6.89
CA ALA A 67 0.88 15.93 6.10
C ALA A 67 1.99 16.64 6.87
N PHE A 68 3.21 16.18 6.65
CA PHE A 68 4.44 16.68 7.27
C PHE A 68 5.52 16.88 6.21
N ILE A 69 6.34 17.91 6.37
CA ILE A 69 7.51 18.18 5.56
C ILE A 69 8.76 17.92 6.40
N ARG A 70 9.77 17.28 5.81
CA ARG A 70 11.07 17.14 6.46
C ARG A 70 11.90 18.41 6.25
N ASN A 71 12.41 18.97 7.33
CA ASN A 71 13.38 20.05 7.30
C ASN A 71 14.78 19.48 7.08
N GLU A 72 15.47 19.89 6.01
CA GLU A 72 16.79 19.33 5.66
C GLU A 72 17.89 19.72 6.66
N SER A 73 17.75 20.88 7.32
CA SER A 73 18.78 21.39 8.23
C SER A 73 18.72 20.77 9.62
N THR A 74 17.51 20.48 10.11
CA THR A 74 17.30 19.89 11.44
C THR A 74 17.00 18.39 11.38
N GLU A 75 16.69 17.87 10.19
CA GLU A 75 16.14 16.52 9.96
C GLU A 75 14.80 16.24 10.65
N GLU A 76 14.14 17.26 11.19
CA GLU A 76 12.86 17.17 11.88
C GLU A 76 11.68 17.21 10.90
N TRP A 77 10.52 16.74 11.36
CA TRP A 77 9.26 16.75 10.61
C TRP A 77 8.35 17.86 11.10
N GLU A 78 7.97 18.75 10.20
CA GLU A 78 7.08 19.89 10.46
C GLU A 78 5.68 19.58 9.93
N HIS A 79 4.65 19.72 10.75
CA HIS A 79 3.25 19.57 10.33
C HIS A 79 2.83 20.73 9.42
N VAL A 80 2.18 20.43 8.30
CA VAL A 80 1.81 21.44 7.29
C VAL A 80 0.35 21.40 6.85
N LEU A 81 -0.36 20.28 7.05
CA LEU A 81 -1.75 20.16 6.62
C LEU A 81 -2.52 19.14 7.45
N ASP A 82 -3.77 19.49 7.79
CA ASP A 82 -4.81 18.53 8.17
C ASP A 82 -5.88 18.48 7.08
N PHE A 83 -6.40 17.30 6.77
CA PHE A 83 -7.40 17.11 5.71
C PHE A 83 -8.45 16.02 6.05
N PRO A 84 -9.69 16.12 5.50
CA PRO A 84 -10.83 15.30 5.92
C PRO A 84 -10.91 13.95 5.20
N PHE A 85 -9.79 13.33 4.85
CA PHE A 85 -9.78 12.02 4.18
C PHE A 85 -8.57 11.18 4.60
N MET A 86 -8.61 9.89 4.29
CA MET A 86 -7.62 8.91 4.75
C MET A 86 -6.96 8.17 3.60
N HIS A 87 -6.02 7.26 3.93
CA HIS A 87 -5.28 6.47 2.95
C HIS A 87 -4.54 7.33 1.92
N ALA A 88 -4.05 8.47 2.39
CA ALA A 88 -3.62 9.57 1.55
C ALA A 88 -2.21 9.36 1.01
N ARG A 89 -2.08 9.47 -0.31
CA ARG A 89 -0.83 9.27 -1.05
C ARG A 89 -0.33 10.61 -1.60
N PRO A 90 0.85 11.09 -1.16
CA PRO A 90 1.48 12.25 -1.77
C PRO A 90 2.15 11.87 -3.09
N PHE A 91 2.14 12.75 -4.06
CA PHE A 91 2.85 12.60 -5.33
C PHE A 91 3.04 13.96 -6.02
N THR A 92 3.89 13.99 -7.04
CA THR A 92 4.15 15.20 -7.83
C THR A 92 3.60 15.04 -9.23
N ALA A 93 3.09 16.11 -9.82
CA ALA A 93 2.79 16.16 -11.25
C ALA A 93 3.24 17.52 -11.78
N GLY A 94 4.26 17.51 -12.65
CA GLY A 94 4.92 18.74 -13.08
C GLY A 94 5.60 19.42 -11.89
N ARG A 95 5.25 20.68 -11.61
CA ARG A 95 5.74 21.43 -10.44
C ARG A 95 4.80 21.40 -9.24
N ALA A 96 3.60 20.83 -9.40
CA ALA A 96 2.62 20.77 -8.33
C ALA A 96 2.79 19.49 -7.52
N THR A 97 2.47 19.59 -6.23
CA THR A 97 2.36 18.44 -5.32
C THR A 97 0.91 18.17 -5.04
N TYR A 98 0.52 16.90 -5.05
CA TYR A 98 -0.84 16.45 -4.78
C TYR A 98 -0.85 15.47 -3.64
N ILE A 99 -1.94 15.46 -2.87
CA ILE A 99 -2.26 14.38 -1.94
C ILE A 99 -3.64 13.85 -2.33
N LEU A 100 -3.70 12.59 -2.74
CA LEU A 100 -4.95 11.91 -3.10
C LEU A 100 -5.27 10.83 -2.07
N GLY A 101 -6.50 10.82 -1.60
CA GLY A 101 -7.01 9.78 -0.70
C GLY A 101 -8.52 9.65 -0.86
N LEU A 102 -9.20 9.23 0.20
CA LEU A 102 -10.63 8.91 0.14
C LEU A 102 -11.33 8.92 1.49
N THR A 103 -12.65 9.11 1.44
CA THR A 103 -13.63 8.81 2.50
C THR A 103 -14.95 8.39 1.85
N GLY A 104 -14.91 7.29 1.09
CA GLY A 104 -15.95 6.96 0.12
C GLY A 104 -15.44 7.35 -1.24
N ASP A 105 -15.79 8.54 -1.69
CA ASP A 105 -15.28 9.14 -2.92
C ASP A 105 -13.79 9.53 -2.84
N LEU A 106 -13.13 9.54 -4.00
CA LEU A 106 -11.75 10.03 -4.14
C LEU A 106 -11.72 11.53 -3.88
N THR A 107 -10.76 11.96 -3.07
CA THR A 107 -10.57 13.37 -2.71
C THR A 107 -9.11 13.74 -2.86
N ILE A 108 -8.84 14.93 -3.40
CA ILE A 108 -7.49 15.42 -3.68
C ILE A 108 -7.30 16.85 -3.17
N VAL A 109 -6.09 17.15 -2.71
CA VAL A 109 -5.60 18.52 -2.45
C VAL A 109 -4.33 18.77 -3.26
N ARG A 110 -4.06 20.04 -3.57
CA ARG A 110 -2.92 20.47 -4.37
C ARG A 110 -2.11 21.54 -3.64
N SER A 111 -0.81 21.52 -3.82
CA SER A 111 0.14 22.57 -3.43
C SER A 111 0.97 22.99 -4.65
N ASP A 112 1.18 24.30 -4.78
CA ASP A 112 1.99 24.92 -5.85
C ASP A 112 3.29 25.55 -5.32
N ASP A 113 3.61 25.33 -4.03
CA ASP A 113 4.73 25.93 -3.30
C ASP A 113 5.50 24.90 -2.46
N ASP A 114 5.75 23.74 -3.06
CA ASP A 114 6.52 22.64 -2.47
C ASP A 114 5.96 22.14 -1.12
N GLY A 115 4.63 22.02 -1.05
CA GLY A 115 3.88 21.45 0.06
C GLY A 115 3.67 22.40 1.25
N MET A 116 3.97 23.69 1.11
CA MET A 116 3.85 24.66 2.19
C MET A 116 2.42 25.16 2.39
N THR A 117 1.69 25.41 1.31
CA THR A 117 0.27 25.76 1.33
C THR A 117 -0.53 24.85 0.41
N TRP A 118 -1.82 24.69 0.72
CA TRP A 118 -2.67 23.70 0.09
C TRP A 118 -4.03 24.28 -0.28
N SER A 119 -4.58 23.80 -1.39
CA SER A 119 -5.96 24.06 -1.80
C SER A 119 -6.95 23.45 -0.81
N SER A 120 -8.20 23.91 -0.88
CA SER A 120 -9.32 23.16 -0.29
C SER A 120 -9.41 21.75 -0.91
N PRO A 121 -9.89 20.73 -0.18
CA PRO A 121 -10.15 19.41 -0.72
C PRO A 121 -11.15 19.45 -1.87
N VAL A 122 -10.84 18.72 -2.95
CA VAL A 122 -11.70 18.56 -4.13
C VAL A 122 -12.07 17.09 -4.28
N THR A 123 -13.36 16.80 -4.34
CA THR A 123 -13.87 15.44 -4.59
C THR A 123 -13.86 15.16 -6.09
N LEU A 124 -13.27 14.03 -6.48
CA LEU A 124 -13.12 13.62 -7.89
C LEU A 124 -14.23 12.65 -8.35
N THR A 125 -14.87 11.93 -7.44
CA THR A 125 -15.92 10.96 -7.74
C THR A 125 -17.19 11.28 -6.96
N GLU A 126 -18.32 10.68 -7.34
CA GLU A 126 -19.60 10.95 -6.68
C GLU A 126 -20.34 9.64 -6.37
N GLY A 127 -20.60 9.40 -5.08
CA GLY A 127 -21.38 8.25 -4.61
C GLY A 127 -20.66 6.90 -4.75
N GLU A 128 -19.34 6.91 -4.95
CA GLU A 128 -18.55 5.70 -5.11
C GLU A 128 -17.90 5.25 -3.79
N GLN A 129 -17.45 3.99 -3.74
CA GLN A 129 -16.70 3.46 -2.61
C GLN A 129 -15.30 3.03 -3.05
N TRP A 130 -14.31 3.80 -2.62
CA TRP A 130 -12.90 3.54 -2.87
C TRP A 130 -12.18 3.05 -1.63
N THR A 131 -11.09 2.28 -1.76
CA THR A 131 -10.18 1.92 -0.67
C THR A 131 -8.79 1.62 -1.21
N GLN A 132 -7.73 2.20 -0.65
CA GLN A 132 -6.35 1.87 -1.05
C GLN A 132 -5.35 2.57 -0.13
N ALA A 133 -4.73 1.86 0.81
CA ALA A 133 -3.60 2.46 1.55
C ALA A 133 -2.46 2.85 0.58
N PRO A 134 -1.59 3.83 0.92
CA PRO A 134 -0.59 4.35 0.00
C PRO A 134 0.33 3.27 -0.58
N CYS A 135 0.23 3.04 -1.88
CA CYS A 135 1.12 2.19 -2.67
C CYS A 135 1.92 3.08 -3.63
N ASN A 136 2.74 2.49 -4.49
CA ASN A 136 3.62 3.26 -5.36
C ASN A 136 2.89 4.18 -6.35
N VAL A 137 3.62 5.14 -6.88
CA VAL A 137 3.19 6.03 -7.96
C VAL A 137 4.11 5.75 -9.12
N HIS A 138 3.52 5.50 -10.30
CA HIS A 138 4.29 5.16 -11.49
C HIS A 138 4.30 6.34 -12.45
N TYR A 139 5.45 6.63 -13.05
CA TYR A 139 5.61 7.68 -14.05
C TYR A 139 6.04 7.04 -15.36
N ALA A 140 5.31 7.32 -16.44
CA ALA A 140 5.66 6.84 -17.77
C ALA A 140 5.28 7.91 -18.80
N GLY A 141 6.26 8.29 -19.64
CA GLY A 141 6.11 9.41 -20.56
C GLY A 141 5.72 10.71 -19.84
N ASN A 142 4.65 11.36 -20.29
CA ASN A 142 4.14 12.61 -19.70
C ASN A 142 2.95 12.36 -18.74
N TYR A 143 2.87 11.17 -18.15
CA TYR A 143 1.75 10.79 -17.31
C TYR A 143 2.21 10.26 -15.95
N VAL A 144 1.37 10.54 -14.96
CA VAL A 144 1.41 9.92 -13.64
C VAL A 144 0.29 8.88 -13.56
N TYR A 145 0.62 7.73 -13.00
CA TYR A 145 -0.27 6.60 -12.84
C TYR A 145 -0.39 6.23 -11.36
N LEU A 146 -1.63 6.08 -10.91
CA LEU A 146 -1.99 5.62 -9.57
C LEU A 146 -3.01 4.52 -9.69
N VAL A 147 -3.07 3.61 -8.72
CA VAL A 147 -4.12 2.60 -8.64
C VAL A 147 -4.82 2.73 -7.31
N MET A 148 -6.15 2.74 -7.38
CA MET A 148 -7.07 2.77 -6.24
C MET A 148 -8.07 1.61 -6.39
N ASN A 149 -8.43 0.91 -5.32
CA ASN A 149 -9.46 -0.13 -5.43
C ASN A 149 -10.84 0.50 -5.28
N LYS A 150 -11.73 0.22 -6.22
CA LYS A 150 -13.15 0.55 -6.17
C LYS A 150 -13.92 -0.68 -5.70
N ARG A 151 -15.03 -0.45 -5.00
CA ARG A 151 -15.92 -1.50 -4.51
C ARG A 151 -17.32 -1.35 -5.13
N PRO A 152 -17.59 -2.05 -6.24
CA PRO A 152 -18.89 -1.98 -6.92
C PRO A 152 -20.00 -2.78 -6.23
N TYR A 153 -19.65 -3.71 -5.34
CA TYR A 153 -20.61 -4.56 -4.63
C TYR A 153 -20.67 -4.26 -3.13
N HIS A 154 -21.89 -4.30 -2.57
CA HIS A 154 -22.18 -3.90 -1.18
C HIS A 154 -22.91 -4.98 -0.38
N ASP A 155 -23.01 -6.18 -0.93
CA ASP A 155 -23.64 -7.37 -0.35
C ASP A 155 -22.72 -8.17 0.58
N VAL A 156 -21.42 -7.86 0.61
CA VAL A 156 -20.43 -8.51 1.47
C VAL A 156 -20.45 -7.92 2.87
N THR A 157 -20.70 -8.76 3.88
CA THR A 157 -20.79 -8.36 5.29
C THR A 157 -19.46 -8.54 6.04
N SER A 158 -18.55 -9.36 5.50
CA SER A 158 -17.20 -9.53 6.04
C SER A 158 -16.33 -8.28 5.89
N PHE A 159 -15.39 -8.08 6.83
CA PHE A 159 -14.44 -6.97 6.78
C PHE A 159 -13.01 -7.43 7.10
N PRO A 160 -12.00 -7.08 6.27
CA PRO A 160 -12.13 -6.35 5.00
C PRO A 160 -12.76 -7.20 3.87
N PRO A 161 -13.52 -6.61 2.94
CA PRO A 161 -14.24 -7.34 1.91
C PRO A 161 -13.37 -7.54 0.64
N PHE A 162 -12.25 -8.24 0.79
CA PHE A 162 -11.24 -8.39 -0.27
C PHE A 162 -11.79 -8.96 -1.60
N CYS A 163 -12.85 -9.77 -1.55
CA CYS A 163 -13.44 -10.43 -2.72
C CYS A 163 -14.18 -9.46 -3.67
N VAL A 164 -14.56 -8.28 -3.23
CA VAL A 164 -15.32 -7.30 -4.03
C VAL A 164 -14.51 -6.06 -4.40
N GLU A 165 -13.20 -6.13 -4.23
CA GLU A 165 -12.29 -5.05 -4.61
C GLU A 165 -11.96 -5.14 -6.11
N ALA A 166 -11.95 -4.00 -6.78
CA ALA A 166 -11.55 -3.84 -8.17
C ALA A 166 -10.42 -2.82 -8.28
N PRO A 167 -9.17 -3.22 -8.57
CA PRO A 167 -8.09 -2.27 -8.74
C PRO A 167 -8.28 -1.50 -10.04
N VAL A 168 -8.40 -0.18 -9.94
CA VAL A 168 -8.59 0.71 -11.10
C VAL A 168 -7.34 1.56 -11.28
N LEU A 169 -6.63 1.33 -12.38
CA LEU A 169 -5.53 2.19 -12.80
C LEU A 169 -6.09 3.54 -13.26
N MET A 170 -5.54 4.60 -12.71
CA MET A 170 -5.86 5.99 -12.98
C MET A 170 -4.66 6.65 -13.62
N ARG A 171 -4.89 7.45 -14.66
CA ARG A 171 -3.85 8.18 -15.39
C ARG A 171 -4.20 9.66 -15.46
N GLY A 172 -3.23 10.51 -15.14
CA GLY A 172 -3.32 11.96 -15.29
C GLY A 172 -2.09 12.50 -16.00
N HIS A 173 -2.26 13.51 -16.86
CA HIS A 173 -1.12 14.15 -17.53
C HIS A 173 -0.35 15.02 -16.53
N VAL A 174 0.98 14.96 -16.53
CA VAL A 174 1.81 15.62 -15.51
C VAL A 174 1.69 17.14 -15.49
N ASN A 175 1.34 17.75 -16.62
CA ASN A 175 1.14 19.21 -16.74
C ASN A 175 -0.34 19.64 -16.63
N ALA A 176 -1.27 18.71 -16.39
CA ALA A 176 -2.68 19.04 -16.23
C ALA A 176 -3.00 19.35 -14.76
N ASP A 177 -4.11 20.05 -14.52
CA ASP A 177 -4.60 20.24 -13.16
C ASP A 177 -5.33 18.99 -12.68
N LEU A 178 -4.65 18.19 -11.86
CA LEU A 178 -5.21 16.92 -11.39
C LEU A 178 -6.27 17.07 -10.30
N THR A 179 -6.63 18.30 -9.88
CA THR A 179 -7.85 18.51 -9.09
C THR A 179 -9.13 18.43 -9.94
N LEU A 180 -9.00 18.42 -11.27
CA LEU A 180 -10.13 18.34 -12.19
C LEU A 180 -10.36 16.89 -12.64
N ARG A 181 -11.58 16.38 -12.48
CA ARG A 181 -11.92 14.97 -12.76
C ARG A 181 -11.74 14.62 -14.24
N GLU A 182 -12.01 15.55 -15.14
CA GLU A 182 -11.85 15.40 -16.59
C GLU A 182 -10.38 15.18 -17.03
N ASN A 183 -9.42 15.56 -16.20
CA ASN A 183 -7.99 15.33 -16.45
C ASN A 183 -7.53 13.92 -16.05
N TRP A 184 -8.45 13.07 -15.56
CA TRP A 184 -8.19 11.69 -15.19
C TRP A 184 -8.88 10.69 -16.11
N ILE A 185 -8.13 9.68 -16.54
CA ILE A 185 -8.65 8.50 -17.23
C ILE A 185 -8.57 7.31 -16.28
N PHE A 186 -9.64 6.51 -16.24
CA PHE A 186 -9.77 5.35 -15.36
C PHE A 186 -9.85 4.08 -16.20
N ALA A 187 -9.16 3.02 -15.78
CA ALA A 187 -9.25 1.71 -16.40
C ALA A 187 -10.58 1.03 -16.10
N SER A 188 -10.93 0.02 -16.89
CA SER A 188 -12.09 -0.82 -16.60
C SER A 188 -11.93 -1.56 -15.27
N GLU A 189 -13.05 -1.82 -14.61
CA GLU A 189 -13.09 -2.59 -13.37
C GLU A 189 -12.87 -4.09 -13.67
N LEU A 190 -12.08 -4.75 -12.83
CA LEU A 190 -11.95 -6.22 -12.78
C LEU A 190 -12.14 -6.60 -11.32
N VAL A 191 -13.31 -7.12 -10.95
CA VAL A 191 -13.62 -7.45 -9.55
C VAL A 191 -13.16 -8.87 -9.25
N PHE A 192 -12.49 -9.07 -8.10
CA PHE A 192 -11.93 -10.37 -7.75
C PHE A 192 -12.96 -11.52 -7.79
N ARG A 193 -14.15 -11.33 -7.20
CA ARG A 193 -15.16 -12.39 -7.14
C ARG A 193 -15.70 -12.81 -8.50
N ASP A 194 -15.58 -11.95 -9.52
CA ASP A 194 -16.11 -12.23 -10.86
C ASP A 194 -15.14 -13.07 -11.70
N ILE A 195 -13.91 -13.26 -11.24
CA ILE A 195 -12.83 -13.92 -12.00
C ILE A 195 -12.23 -15.14 -11.31
N VAL A 196 -12.59 -15.40 -10.05
CA VAL A 196 -12.06 -16.53 -9.27
C VAL A 196 -13.19 -17.41 -8.79
N SER A 197 -13.16 -18.69 -9.19
CA SER A 197 -13.96 -19.75 -8.59
C SER A 197 -13.10 -20.54 -7.60
N ILE A 198 -13.53 -20.61 -6.33
CA ILE A 198 -12.81 -21.38 -5.30
C ILE A 198 -12.80 -22.88 -5.66
N ASP A 199 -13.86 -23.40 -6.25
CA ASP A 199 -13.98 -24.81 -6.62
C ASP A 199 -13.01 -25.22 -7.74
N GLU A 200 -12.46 -24.25 -8.48
CA GLU A 200 -11.46 -24.46 -9.52
C GLU A 200 -10.01 -24.35 -8.99
N LEU A 201 -9.82 -23.90 -7.74
CA LEU A 201 -8.52 -23.77 -7.11
C LEU A 201 -8.07 -25.09 -6.47
N ASP A 202 -7.48 -25.97 -7.28
CA ASP A 202 -6.86 -27.21 -6.78
C ASP A 202 -5.31 -27.09 -6.71
N TYR A 203 -4.68 -27.91 -5.87
CA TYR A 203 -3.22 -28.03 -5.63
C TYR A 203 -2.49 -26.87 -4.93
N PHE A 204 -2.93 -25.61 -5.08
CA PHE A 204 -2.24 -24.46 -4.48
C PHE A 204 -2.46 -24.31 -2.96
N GLY A 205 -3.52 -24.92 -2.42
CA GLY A 205 -3.94 -24.70 -1.03
C GLY A 205 -4.49 -23.30 -0.79
N ILE A 206 -5.20 -22.74 -1.78
CA ILE A 206 -5.86 -21.43 -1.70
C ILE A 206 -7.37 -21.66 -1.90
N PRO A 207 -8.22 -21.25 -0.95
CA PRO A 207 -7.88 -20.64 0.33
C PRO A 207 -7.21 -21.64 1.29
N PHE A 208 -6.34 -21.14 2.18
CA PHE A 208 -5.67 -21.98 3.20
C PHE A 208 -6.63 -22.41 4.32
N TYR A 209 -7.55 -21.53 4.70
CA TYR A 209 -8.66 -21.81 5.61
C TYR A 209 -9.95 -21.85 4.81
N GLN A 210 -10.96 -22.58 5.28
CA GLN A 210 -12.27 -22.54 4.64
C GLN A 210 -12.82 -21.11 4.62
N THR A 211 -13.36 -20.69 3.49
CA THR A 211 -14.03 -19.41 3.30
C THR A 211 -15.40 -19.63 2.66
N HIS A 212 -16.36 -18.76 2.94
CA HIS A 212 -17.67 -18.74 2.27
C HIS A 212 -17.81 -17.45 1.47
N GLU A 213 -18.73 -17.40 0.52
CA GLU A 213 -19.02 -16.15 -0.17
C GLU A 213 -19.65 -15.14 0.80
N GLY A 214 -19.18 -13.89 0.74
CA GLY A 214 -19.77 -12.77 1.48
C GLY A 214 -19.46 -12.72 2.99
N GLU A 215 -19.15 -13.83 3.64
CA GLU A 215 -19.08 -13.94 5.10
C GLU A 215 -17.72 -14.46 5.62
N SER A 216 -17.44 -14.17 6.90
CA SER A 216 -16.21 -14.64 7.56
C SER A 216 -16.42 -15.98 8.24
N VAL A 217 -15.49 -16.92 8.07
CA VAL A 217 -15.52 -18.24 8.70
C VAL A 217 -14.57 -18.28 9.89
N GLU A 218 -14.99 -18.86 11.01
CA GLU A 218 -14.12 -19.02 12.19
C GLU A 218 -13.12 -20.17 11.96
N ALA A 219 -11.84 -19.84 11.84
CA ALA A 219 -10.76 -20.81 11.66
C ALA A 219 -10.25 -21.36 13.00
N ALA A 220 -10.36 -20.56 14.08
CA ALA A 220 -10.07 -20.93 15.45
C ALA A 220 -10.80 -19.95 16.39
N PRO A 221 -10.98 -20.26 17.70
CA PRO A 221 -11.69 -19.39 18.63
C PRO A 221 -11.21 -17.93 18.59
N GLY A 222 -12.09 -17.02 18.18
CA GLY A 222 -11.80 -15.58 18.07
C GLY A 222 -10.96 -15.17 16.86
N ARG A 223 -10.70 -16.08 15.91
CA ARG A 223 -9.91 -15.85 14.70
C ARG A 223 -10.69 -16.27 13.47
N LYS A 224 -11.04 -15.28 12.64
CA LYS A 224 -11.85 -15.48 11.44
C LYS A 224 -11.00 -15.32 10.18
N CYS A 225 -11.29 -16.13 9.17
CA CYS A 225 -10.86 -15.92 7.80
C CYS A 225 -12.00 -15.25 7.02
N VAL A 226 -11.73 -14.10 6.44
CA VAL A 226 -12.65 -13.47 5.47
C VAL A 226 -12.48 -14.12 4.08
N PRO A 227 -13.43 -13.93 3.14
CA PRO A 227 -13.33 -14.46 1.78
C PRO A 227 -12.04 -14.02 1.09
N ILE A 228 -11.50 -14.89 0.22
CA ILE A 228 -10.27 -14.58 -0.51
C ILE A 228 -10.45 -13.39 -1.45
N GLY A 229 -9.35 -12.69 -1.70
CA GLY A 229 -9.37 -11.53 -2.57
C GLY A 229 -8.04 -10.80 -2.63
N TRP A 230 -8.09 -9.57 -3.14
CA TRP A 230 -6.93 -8.71 -3.29
C TRP A 230 -7.18 -7.29 -2.76
N LEU A 231 -6.11 -6.53 -2.50
CA LEU A 231 -6.17 -5.10 -2.15
C LEU A 231 -4.77 -4.47 -2.29
N GLU A 232 -4.63 -3.18 -1.98
CA GLU A 232 -3.32 -2.52 -1.73
C GLU A 232 -2.36 -2.73 -2.89
N THR A 233 -2.86 -2.38 -4.07
CA THR A 233 -2.26 -2.63 -5.37
C THR A 233 -1.11 -1.68 -5.67
N ASN A 234 0.02 -2.22 -6.14
CA ASN A 234 1.14 -1.50 -6.72
C ASN A 234 1.09 -1.60 -8.25
N ILE A 235 1.74 -0.66 -8.94
CA ILE A 235 1.89 -0.65 -10.40
C ILE A 235 3.29 -1.13 -10.75
N VAL A 236 3.39 -2.02 -11.72
CA VAL A 236 4.66 -2.50 -12.27
C VAL A 236 4.59 -2.34 -13.78
N GLN A 237 5.68 -1.89 -14.38
CA GLN A 237 5.87 -1.91 -15.82
C GLN A 237 7.20 -2.60 -16.12
N PHE A 238 7.15 -3.66 -16.93
CA PHE A 238 8.35 -4.40 -17.32
C PHE A 238 9.10 -3.65 -18.41
N GLN A 239 10.34 -3.28 -18.13
CA GLN A 239 11.19 -2.51 -19.05
C GLN A 239 12.26 -3.37 -19.74
N ASP A 240 12.57 -4.56 -19.22
CA ASP A 240 13.55 -5.47 -19.82
C ASP A 240 12.97 -6.19 -21.05
N PRO A 241 13.51 -5.98 -22.27
CA PRO A 241 13.03 -6.63 -23.48
C PRO A 241 13.10 -8.16 -23.47
N ASN A 242 13.87 -8.74 -22.54
CA ASN A 242 13.98 -10.19 -22.36
C ASN A 242 12.90 -10.76 -21.43
N HIS A 243 12.09 -9.91 -20.79
CA HIS A 243 11.01 -10.34 -19.91
C HIS A 243 9.79 -10.83 -20.73
N TYR A 244 9.17 -11.94 -20.34
CA TYR A 244 8.00 -12.51 -21.06
C TYR A 244 6.81 -11.55 -21.16
N TRP A 245 6.66 -10.65 -20.20
CA TRP A 245 5.58 -9.65 -20.15
C TRP A 245 6.03 -8.24 -20.54
N TYR A 246 7.20 -8.12 -21.18
CA TYR A 246 7.63 -6.86 -21.76
C TYR A 246 6.72 -6.45 -22.92
N ASP A 247 6.33 -5.18 -22.92
CA ASP A 247 5.59 -4.56 -24.01
C ASP A 247 6.44 -3.44 -24.64
N PRO A 248 6.92 -3.60 -25.88
CA PRO A 248 7.76 -2.60 -26.54
C PRO A 248 7.04 -1.27 -26.79
N SER A 249 5.71 -1.23 -26.71
CA SER A 249 4.96 0.02 -26.84
C SER A 249 4.88 0.82 -25.53
N GLY A 250 5.27 0.23 -24.40
CA GLY A 250 5.20 0.88 -23.09
C GLY A 250 3.77 1.17 -22.61
N ARG A 251 2.77 0.45 -23.15
CA ARG A 251 1.34 0.65 -22.85
C ARG A 251 0.72 -0.45 -22.00
N THR A 252 1.53 -1.42 -21.59
CA THR A 252 1.14 -2.47 -20.66
C THR A 252 1.67 -2.16 -19.28
N PHE A 253 0.76 -2.27 -18.30
CA PHE A 253 1.03 -2.13 -16.88
C PHE A 253 0.50 -3.38 -16.18
N HIS A 254 1.07 -3.67 -15.03
CA HIS A 254 0.62 -4.75 -14.19
C HIS A 254 0.31 -4.26 -12.80
N LEU A 255 -0.72 -4.85 -12.22
CA LEU A 255 -1.30 -4.50 -10.93
C LEU A 255 -0.89 -5.56 -9.92
N TRP A 256 0.10 -5.25 -9.09
CA TRP A 256 0.64 -6.13 -8.04
C TRP A 256 -0.09 -5.90 -6.71
N SER A 257 -1.09 -6.72 -6.41
CA SER A 257 -1.93 -6.60 -5.23
C SER A 257 -1.48 -7.55 -4.13
N ARG A 258 -1.71 -7.17 -2.86
CA ARG A 258 -1.65 -8.15 -1.77
C ARG A 258 -2.72 -9.21 -2.00
N ALA A 259 -2.39 -10.47 -1.73
CA ALA A 259 -3.31 -11.58 -1.86
C ALA A 259 -3.78 -12.02 -0.47
N HIS A 260 -5.07 -11.83 -0.17
CA HIS A 260 -5.67 -12.45 1.00
C HIS A 260 -6.10 -13.87 0.64
N THR A 261 -5.23 -14.84 0.94
CA THR A 261 -5.46 -16.27 0.66
C THR A 261 -5.69 -17.10 1.93
N GLY A 262 -5.61 -16.48 3.11
CA GLY A 262 -5.48 -17.16 4.40
C GLY A 262 -4.06 -17.68 4.71
N GLY A 263 -3.19 -17.78 3.69
CA GLY A 263 -1.78 -18.16 3.81
C GLY A 263 -0.81 -16.98 3.64
N THR A 264 0.45 -17.29 3.32
CA THR A 264 1.55 -16.33 3.12
C THR A 264 2.29 -16.57 1.80
N GLY A 265 2.99 -15.57 1.29
CA GLY A 265 3.99 -15.76 0.22
C GLY A 265 3.51 -15.56 -1.22
N TYR A 266 2.26 -15.13 -1.41
CA TYR A 266 1.71 -14.82 -2.73
C TYR A 266 1.25 -13.37 -2.81
N ALA A 267 1.45 -12.76 -3.97
CA ALA A 267 0.73 -11.57 -4.43
C ALA A 267 -0.25 -11.99 -5.53
N ALA A 268 -1.27 -11.16 -5.78
CA ALA A 268 -2.19 -11.34 -6.90
C ALA A 268 -1.89 -10.32 -8.00
N ILE A 269 -1.94 -10.74 -9.26
CA ILE A 269 -1.62 -9.90 -10.42
C ILE A 269 -2.81 -9.75 -11.36
N ALA A 270 -2.92 -8.57 -11.94
CA ALA A 270 -3.73 -8.30 -13.13
C ALA A 270 -2.92 -7.47 -14.12
N LYS A 271 -3.35 -7.43 -15.38
CA LYS A 271 -2.77 -6.63 -16.45
C LYS A 271 -3.72 -5.48 -16.81
N VAL A 272 -3.16 -4.33 -17.11
CA VAL A 272 -3.85 -3.20 -17.75
C VAL A 272 -3.17 -2.91 -19.08
N VAL A 273 -3.95 -2.84 -20.14
CA VAL A 273 -3.49 -2.39 -21.47
C VAL A 273 -4.12 -1.04 -21.78
N GLU A 274 -3.27 -0.06 -22.09
CA GLU A 274 -3.65 1.23 -22.63
C GLU A 274 -3.76 1.16 -24.16
N HIS A 275 -4.92 1.50 -24.70
CA HIS A 275 -5.20 1.49 -26.14
C HIS A 275 -4.82 2.83 -26.78
N GLU A 276 -4.71 2.88 -28.11
CA GLU A 276 -4.32 4.09 -28.85
C GLU A 276 -5.31 5.26 -28.67
N ASP A 277 -6.58 4.95 -28.38
CA ASP A 277 -7.62 5.93 -28.07
C ASP A 277 -7.55 6.47 -26.62
N GLY A 278 -6.57 5.99 -25.83
CA GLY A 278 -6.37 6.35 -24.44
C GLY A 278 -7.22 5.57 -23.44
N ARG A 279 -8.12 4.69 -23.89
CA ARG A 279 -8.87 3.78 -23.01
C ARG A 279 -7.91 2.80 -22.34
N MET A 280 -8.17 2.47 -21.07
CA MET A 280 -7.40 1.46 -20.34
C MET A 280 -8.31 0.27 -19.99
N THR A 281 -7.88 -0.96 -20.26
CA THR A 281 -8.64 -2.18 -19.96
C THR A 281 -7.86 -3.08 -19.01
N THR A 282 -8.50 -3.46 -17.90
CA THR A 282 -7.96 -4.39 -16.90
C THR A 282 -8.42 -5.81 -17.21
N MET A 283 -7.50 -6.79 -17.12
CA MET A 283 -7.74 -8.21 -17.41
C MET A 283 -6.74 -9.12 -16.66
N LEU A 284 -6.96 -10.43 -16.67
CA LEU A 284 -5.95 -11.39 -16.21
C LEU A 284 -4.75 -11.43 -17.17
N GLU A 285 -3.57 -11.69 -16.62
CA GLU A 285 -2.36 -11.93 -17.41
C GLU A 285 -2.30 -13.39 -17.87
N THR A 286 -1.63 -13.64 -18.99
CA THR A 286 -1.33 -14.99 -19.49
C THR A 286 0.16 -15.32 -19.37
N VAL A 287 0.45 -16.58 -19.06
CA VAL A 287 1.81 -17.15 -19.10
C VAL A 287 2.10 -17.74 -20.48
N PRO A 288 3.37 -18.07 -20.82
CA PRO A 288 3.73 -18.59 -22.14
C PRO A 288 2.96 -19.84 -22.62
N SER A 289 2.40 -20.63 -21.68
CA SER A 289 1.55 -21.77 -22.02
C SER A 289 0.12 -21.40 -22.49
N GLY A 290 -0.23 -20.11 -22.48
CA GLY A 290 -1.55 -19.59 -22.80
C GLY A 290 -2.55 -19.64 -21.64
N LYS A 291 -2.14 -20.14 -20.46
CA LYS A 291 -2.99 -20.14 -19.25
C LYS A 291 -3.03 -18.77 -18.61
N ASN A 292 -4.14 -18.45 -17.95
CA ASN A 292 -4.22 -17.29 -17.08
C ASN A 292 -3.37 -17.51 -15.81
N ILE A 293 -2.79 -16.44 -15.29
CA ILE A 293 -2.11 -16.40 -14.01
C ILE A 293 -2.74 -15.32 -13.13
N LEU A 294 -2.94 -15.67 -11.86
CA LEU A 294 -3.45 -14.75 -10.84
C LEU A 294 -2.47 -14.61 -9.69
N TYR A 295 -1.89 -15.70 -9.20
CA TYR A 295 -0.98 -15.66 -8.05
C TYR A 295 0.47 -15.79 -8.50
N VAL A 296 1.34 -14.95 -7.93
CA VAL A 296 2.80 -14.99 -8.12
C VAL A 296 3.51 -15.04 -6.77
N PRO A 297 4.66 -15.71 -6.66
CA PRO A 297 5.49 -15.67 -5.45
C PRO A 297 5.84 -14.22 -5.09
N CYS A 298 5.60 -13.85 -3.84
CA CYS A 298 5.92 -12.53 -3.31
C CYS A 298 6.17 -12.62 -1.80
N PRO A 299 7.42 -12.45 -1.34
CA PRO A 299 7.74 -12.42 0.08
C PRO A 299 6.89 -11.36 0.80
N GLY A 300 6.07 -11.78 1.76
CA GLY A 300 5.18 -10.88 2.50
C GLY A 300 3.92 -10.43 1.76
N GLY A 301 3.62 -11.00 0.59
CA GLY A 301 2.49 -10.62 -0.28
C GLY A 301 1.09 -10.76 0.33
N GLN A 302 0.95 -11.41 1.48
CA GLN A 302 -0.31 -11.51 2.21
C GLN A 302 -0.72 -10.20 2.92
N MET A 303 0.26 -9.35 3.24
CA MET A 303 0.08 -8.02 3.86
C MET A 303 0.38 -6.92 2.85
N LYS A 304 0.09 -5.66 3.20
CA LYS A 304 0.54 -4.50 2.42
C LYS A 304 2.05 -4.60 2.19
N PHE A 305 2.45 -4.44 0.93
CA PHE A 305 3.83 -4.26 0.51
C PHE A 305 3.94 -3.03 -0.41
N HIS A 306 5.16 -2.60 -0.65
CA HIS A 306 5.46 -1.48 -1.52
C HIS A 306 6.55 -1.88 -2.52
N ILE A 307 6.36 -1.56 -3.80
CA ILE A 307 7.35 -1.81 -4.86
C ILE A 307 7.82 -0.49 -5.46
N VAL A 308 9.13 -0.30 -5.59
CA VAL A 308 9.69 0.80 -6.40
C VAL A 308 10.67 0.23 -7.40
N TYR A 309 10.73 0.84 -8.58
CA TYR A 309 11.74 0.51 -9.59
C TYR A 309 12.89 1.50 -9.46
N ASP A 310 14.12 1.00 -9.51
CA ASP A 310 15.34 1.80 -9.50
C ASP A 310 15.92 1.85 -10.91
N ASP A 311 15.77 2.99 -11.58
CA ASP A 311 16.27 3.17 -12.96
C ASP A 311 17.79 3.00 -13.07
N LEU A 312 18.55 3.29 -12.00
CA LEU A 312 20.02 3.21 -12.02
C LEU A 312 20.53 1.76 -12.01
N SER A 313 19.98 0.91 -11.14
CA SER A 313 20.33 -0.52 -11.11
C SER A 313 19.49 -1.38 -12.05
N SER A 314 18.41 -0.82 -12.60
CA SER A 314 17.38 -1.53 -13.35
C SER A 314 16.74 -2.69 -12.56
N LEU A 315 16.59 -2.51 -11.25
CA LEU A 315 16.00 -3.50 -10.34
C LEU A 315 14.70 -2.99 -9.70
N PHE A 316 13.82 -3.94 -9.41
CA PHE A 316 12.69 -3.72 -8.51
C PHE A 316 13.12 -3.93 -7.07
N TRP A 317 12.65 -3.07 -6.17
CA TRP A 317 12.80 -3.22 -4.74
C TRP A 317 11.43 -3.48 -4.11
N LEU A 318 11.36 -4.44 -3.19
CA LEU A 318 10.15 -4.85 -2.48
C LEU A 318 10.35 -4.68 -0.98
N LEU A 319 9.53 -3.81 -0.38
CA LEU A 319 9.42 -3.65 1.06
C LEU A 319 8.15 -4.35 1.52
N SER A 320 8.30 -5.34 2.40
CA SER A 320 7.17 -6.15 2.85
C SER A 320 7.32 -6.58 4.30
N THR A 321 6.23 -7.14 4.85
CA THR A 321 6.24 -7.71 6.19
C THR A 321 6.70 -9.16 6.12
N GLN A 322 7.66 -9.54 6.95
CA GLN A 322 8.13 -10.92 7.02
C GLN A 322 7.22 -11.75 7.93
N ALA A 323 6.75 -12.89 7.42
CA ALA A 323 6.16 -13.94 8.25
C ALA A 323 7.23 -14.95 8.66
N THR A 324 7.18 -15.42 9.90
CA THR A 324 8.17 -16.31 10.52
C THR A 324 7.53 -17.56 11.11
N ASP A 325 6.24 -17.51 11.45
CA ASP A 325 5.53 -18.58 12.13
C ASP A 325 4.11 -18.83 11.58
N SER A 326 3.86 -18.52 10.30
CA SER A 326 2.53 -18.60 9.67
C SER A 326 1.90 -19.99 9.62
N MET A 327 2.68 -21.04 9.91
CA MET A 327 2.19 -22.42 10.03
C MET A 327 1.86 -22.83 11.47
N THR A 328 1.93 -21.90 12.42
CA THR A 328 1.43 -22.14 13.78
C THR A 328 -0.08 -22.36 13.73
N ARG A 329 -0.55 -23.45 14.34
CA ARG A 329 -1.98 -23.73 14.49
C ARG A 329 -2.70 -22.52 15.07
N ALA A 330 -3.77 -22.07 14.41
CA ALA A 330 -4.42 -20.80 14.71
C ALA A 330 -4.93 -20.75 16.17
N GLU A 331 -5.36 -21.87 16.74
CA GLU A 331 -5.81 -22.02 18.13
C GLU A 331 -4.67 -21.98 19.17
N LEU A 332 -3.42 -22.16 18.75
CA LEU A 332 -2.23 -22.12 19.62
C LEU A 332 -1.54 -20.76 19.64
N LEU A 333 -1.96 -19.83 18.79
CA LEU A 333 -1.40 -18.48 18.78
C LEU A 333 -1.68 -17.75 20.11
N PRO A 334 -0.70 -16.98 20.63
CA PRO A 334 -0.86 -16.14 21.81
C PRO A 334 -2.06 -15.19 21.71
N LYS A 335 -2.66 -14.83 22.86
CA LYS A 335 -3.87 -13.98 22.92
C LYS A 335 -3.66 -12.57 22.33
N ASP A 336 -2.44 -12.05 22.42
CA ASP A 336 -2.04 -10.76 21.89
C ASP A 336 -1.64 -10.80 20.41
N ARG A 337 -1.59 -11.99 19.79
CA ARG A 337 -1.41 -12.15 18.34
C ARG A 337 -2.65 -11.70 17.58
N TYR A 338 -2.46 -10.78 16.65
CA TYR A 338 -3.54 -10.22 15.85
C TYR A 338 -3.96 -11.17 14.72
N GLY A 339 -5.24 -11.53 14.69
CA GLY A 339 -5.84 -12.28 13.59
C GLY A 339 -5.28 -13.70 13.43
N LEU A 340 -5.14 -14.12 12.17
CA LEU A 340 -4.62 -15.42 11.75
C LEU A 340 -3.07 -15.44 11.73
N PRO A 341 -2.43 -16.63 11.71
CA PRO A 341 -0.96 -16.74 11.68
C PRO A 341 -0.27 -15.94 10.57
N ASN A 342 -0.93 -15.77 9.44
CA ASN A 342 -0.41 -14.99 8.30
C ASN A 342 -0.38 -13.46 8.53
N ASN A 343 -0.90 -12.96 9.66
CA ASN A 343 -0.97 -11.54 10.02
C ASN A 343 0.17 -11.09 10.96
N GLU A 344 1.33 -11.75 10.92
CA GLU A 344 2.55 -11.26 11.58
C GLU A 344 2.91 -9.85 11.09
N ARG A 345 3.34 -8.98 12.01
CA ARG A 345 3.59 -7.55 11.76
C ARG A 345 4.85 -7.00 12.42
N GLN A 346 5.74 -7.86 12.93
CA GLN A 346 6.87 -7.45 13.79
C GLN A 346 8.15 -7.12 13.02
N ARG A 347 8.25 -7.54 11.76
CA ARG A 347 9.49 -7.52 10.98
C ARG A 347 9.23 -6.93 9.60
N LEU A 348 9.95 -5.88 9.28
CA LEU A 348 9.95 -5.25 7.97
C LEU A 348 11.20 -5.68 7.22
N GLN A 349 11.04 -6.23 6.01
CA GLN A 349 12.11 -6.80 5.20
C GLN A 349 12.20 -6.14 3.83
N LEU A 350 13.40 -6.12 3.27
CA LEU A 350 13.70 -5.58 1.95
C LEU A 350 14.20 -6.70 1.03
N HIS A 351 13.72 -6.70 -0.20
CA HIS A 351 14.18 -7.57 -1.29
C HIS A 351 14.47 -6.74 -2.54
N PHE A 352 15.28 -7.30 -3.44
CA PHE A 352 15.45 -6.80 -4.80
C PHE A 352 15.14 -7.89 -5.82
N SER A 353 14.80 -7.52 -7.05
CA SER A 353 14.50 -8.45 -8.14
C SER A 353 14.82 -7.82 -9.50
N LYS A 354 15.33 -8.63 -10.44
CA LYS A 354 15.51 -8.23 -11.84
C LYS A 354 14.20 -8.24 -12.63
N ASN A 355 13.27 -9.11 -12.25
CA ASN A 355 12.07 -9.42 -13.05
C ASN A 355 10.77 -9.31 -12.26
N CYS A 356 10.80 -8.76 -11.03
CA CYS A 356 9.63 -8.60 -10.15
C CYS A 356 8.88 -9.92 -9.83
N ILE A 357 9.54 -11.06 -10.02
CA ILE A 357 9.02 -12.41 -9.75
C ILE A 357 9.98 -13.15 -8.82
N ASP A 358 11.26 -13.18 -9.17
CA ASP A 358 12.32 -13.84 -8.42
C ASP A 358 12.96 -12.84 -7.47
N TRP A 359 12.65 -12.95 -6.19
CA TRP A 359 13.07 -12.00 -5.15
C TRP A 359 14.31 -12.48 -4.40
N CYS A 360 15.35 -11.64 -4.35
CA CYS A 360 16.55 -11.82 -3.53
C CYS A 360 16.41 -11.04 -2.23
N PHE A 361 16.75 -11.67 -1.09
CA PHE A 361 16.66 -11.03 0.22
C PHE A 361 17.82 -10.04 0.43
N ALA A 362 17.50 -8.78 0.70
CA ALA A 362 18.50 -7.74 0.94
C ALA A 362 18.80 -7.55 2.44
N GLY A 363 17.78 -7.62 3.29
CA GLY A 363 17.94 -7.47 4.74
C GLY A 363 16.66 -7.10 5.50
N ILE A 364 16.79 -6.94 6.82
CA ILE A 364 15.71 -6.50 7.71
C ILE A 364 15.83 -4.99 7.93
N VAL A 365 14.80 -4.23 7.58
CA VAL A 365 14.75 -2.76 7.78
C VAL A 365 14.49 -2.44 9.25
N ASP A 366 13.48 -3.07 9.85
CA ASP A 366 13.21 -2.93 11.28
C ASP A 366 12.56 -4.19 11.84
N MET A 367 12.78 -4.43 13.13
CA MET A 367 12.28 -5.60 13.84
C MET A 367 12.12 -5.30 15.33
N VAL A 368 11.02 -5.80 15.88
CA VAL A 368 10.76 -5.85 17.32
C VAL A 368 10.53 -7.28 17.80
N SER A 369 10.70 -7.52 19.10
CA SER A 369 10.36 -8.80 19.74
C SER A 369 8.91 -8.87 20.22
N GLU A 370 8.31 -7.72 20.55
CA GLU A 370 6.98 -7.64 21.14
C GLU A 370 5.89 -7.52 20.08
N VAL A 371 4.83 -8.33 20.18
CA VAL A 371 3.80 -8.45 19.14
C VAL A 371 3.06 -7.14 18.91
N LYS A 372 2.80 -6.38 19.99
CA LYS A 372 2.11 -5.08 19.90
C LYS A 372 2.90 -4.00 19.17
N GLN A 373 4.23 -4.12 19.13
CA GLN A 373 5.12 -3.09 18.61
C GLN A 373 5.33 -3.22 17.10
N SER A 374 4.27 -3.37 16.32
CA SER A 374 4.37 -3.67 14.89
C SER A 374 5.26 -2.69 14.10
N ARG A 375 5.73 -3.15 12.93
CA ARG A 375 6.49 -2.44 11.90
C ARG A 375 5.92 -2.87 10.55
N HIS A 376 4.84 -2.22 10.10
CA HIS A 376 4.10 -2.71 8.92
C HIS A 376 3.47 -1.58 8.11
N TYR A 377 2.71 -1.95 7.07
CA TYR A 377 1.96 -1.01 6.23
C TYR A 377 2.83 0.09 5.61
N ALA A 378 4.10 -0.21 5.45
CA ALA A 378 5.12 0.76 5.14
C ALA A 378 5.03 1.24 3.69
N SER A 379 5.60 2.41 3.45
CA SER A 379 5.82 2.99 2.14
C SER A 379 7.28 3.36 2.00
N MET A 380 7.81 3.31 0.78
CA MET A 380 9.21 3.65 0.52
C MET A 380 9.35 4.51 -0.72
N MET A 381 10.47 5.22 -0.80
CA MET A 381 10.88 5.93 -2.01
C MET A 381 12.40 6.05 -2.07
N ILE A 382 12.93 6.10 -3.29
CA ILE A 382 14.35 6.28 -3.56
C ILE A 382 14.67 7.78 -3.56
N ASP A 383 15.73 8.15 -2.85
CA ASP A 383 16.24 9.51 -2.76
C ASP A 383 17.77 9.51 -2.94
N GLY A 384 18.20 9.66 -4.20
CA GLY A 384 19.61 9.57 -4.57
C GLY A 384 20.17 8.17 -4.31
N GLU A 385 21.14 8.08 -3.40
CA GLU A 385 21.78 6.81 -3.00
C GLU A 385 21.05 6.09 -1.86
N ASP A 386 20.07 6.75 -1.24
CA ASP A 386 19.37 6.23 -0.08
C ASP A 386 17.96 5.76 -0.42
N LEU A 387 17.47 4.81 0.37
CA LEU A 387 16.07 4.38 0.35
C LEU A 387 15.41 4.78 1.67
N HIS A 388 14.39 5.63 1.58
CA HIS A 388 13.65 6.10 2.74
C HIS A 388 12.36 5.31 2.92
N VAL A 389 12.04 4.98 4.17
CA VAL A 389 10.89 4.16 4.54
C VAL A 389 10.07 4.83 5.62
N LEU A 390 8.75 4.94 5.43
CA LEU A 390 7.81 5.23 6.51
C LEU A 390 7.09 3.96 6.92
N SER A 391 7.01 3.70 8.22
CA SER A 391 6.35 2.51 8.77
C SER A 391 5.30 2.89 9.81
N ARG A 392 4.10 2.30 9.67
CA ARG A 392 3.11 2.32 10.75
C ARG A 392 3.65 1.43 11.86
N SER A 393 3.89 2.06 13.00
CA SER A 393 4.65 1.49 14.10
C SER A 393 3.89 1.52 15.42
N GLY A 394 4.27 0.64 16.34
CA GLY A 394 3.79 0.65 17.71
C GLY A 394 4.94 0.61 18.71
N ASP A 395 4.70 1.17 19.90
CA ASP A 395 5.52 0.95 21.08
C ASP A 395 4.74 0.20 22.17
N LYS A 396 5.23 0.23 23.42
CA LYS A 396 4.56 -0.43 24.56
C LYS A 396 3.17 0.16 24.87
N HIS A 397 2.86 1.35 24.39
CA HIS A 397 1.59 2.04 24.57
C HIS A 397 0.60 1.79 23.42
N ALA A 398 1.05 1.16 22.31
CA ALA A 398 0.17 0.74 21.23
C ALA A 398 -0.97 -0.14 21.75
N LYS A 399 -2.18 0.08 21.22
CA LYS A 399 -3.36 -0.72 21.58
C LYS A 399 -3.16 -2.19 21.22
N HIS A 400 -2.71 -2.48 20.00
CA HIS A 400 -2.34 -3.82 19.54
C HIS A 400 -1.56 -3.76 18.21
N ALA A 401 -1.07 -4.91 17.72
CA ALA A 401 -0.25 -5.02 16.52
C ALA A 401 -0.86 -4.40 15.24
N HIS A 402 -2.19 -4.35 15.15
CA HIS A 402 -2.85 -3.56 14.13
C HIS A 402 -2.79 -2.06 14.49
N ASP A 403 -3.64 -1.56 15.38
CA ASP A 403 -3.71 -0.17 15.85
C ASP A 403 -2.45 0.30 16.59
N GLY A 404 -1.46 0.76 15.81
CA GLY A 404 -0.24 1.40 16.29
C GLY A 404 -0.43 2.87 16.64
N ASN A 405 0.57 3.44 17.30
CA ASN A 405 0.56 4.80 17.84
C ASN A 405 1.72 5.68 17.31
N LEU A 406 2.54 5.15 16.41
CA LEU A 406 3.70 5.85 15.86
C LEU A 406 3.70 5.76 14.32
N ILE A 407 4.20 6.80 13.67
CA ILE A 407 4.77 6.72 12.32
C ILE A 407 6.27 6.94 12.44
N THR A 408 7.06 5.96 11.99
CA THR A 408 8.53 6.01 12.05
C THR A 408 9.13 6.16 10.67
N PHE A 409 10.23 6.89 10.58
CA PHE A 409 11.02 7.11 9.37
C PHE A 409 12.37 6.39 9.50
N HIS A 410 12.74 5.65 8.47
CA HIS A 410 13.98 4.87 8.40
C HIS A 410 14.72 5.23 7.12
N THR A 411 16.04 5.19 7.18
CA THR A 411 16.90 5.35 6.00
C THR A 411 17.79 4.12 5.84
N VAL A 412 17.72 3.46 4.69
CA VAL A 412 18.68 2.45 4.26
C VAL A 412 19.71 3.16 3.39
N ARG A 413 20.89 3.39 3.95
CA ARG A 413 21.97 4.12 3.27
C ARG A 413 22.58 3.30 2.16
N ASN A 414 22.90 3.94 1.03
CA ASN A 414 23.57 3.29 -0.12
C ASN A 414 22.93 1.94 -0.47
N PHE A 415 21.60 1.87 -0.51
CA PHE A 415 20.85 0.60 -0.53
C PHE A 415 21.25 -0.33 -1.68
N ARG A 416 21.80 0.21 -2.78
CA ARG A 416 22.33 -0.55 -3.92
C ARG A 416 23.55 -1.40 -3.59
N GLU A 417 24.30 -1.09 -2.54
CA GLU A 417 25.41 -1.93 -2.04
C GLU A 417 24.92 -3.28 -1.46
N LEU A 418 23.60 -3.44 -1.24
CA LEU A 418 22.99 -4.70 -0.80
C LEU A 418 22.80 -5.71 -1.95
N ILE A 419 23.06 -5.32 -3.20
CA ILE A 419 22.96 -6.19 -4.38
C ILE A 419 24.18 -7.13 -4.41
N TYR A 420 23.96 -8.42 -4.69
CA TYR A 420 25.00 -9.45 -4.73
C TYR A 420 24.90 -10.38 -5.94
#